data_AF-A0A7M2C891-F1
#
_entry.id   AF-A0A7M2C891-F1
#
_cell.length_a   1.000
_cell.length_b   1.000
_cell.length_c   1.000
_cell.angle_alpha   90.00
_cell.angle_beta   90.00
_cell.angle_gamma   90.00
#
_symmetry.space_group_name_H-M   'P 1'
#
loop_
_entity.id
_entity.type
_entity.pdbx_description
1 polymer ?
#
loop_
_entity_poly.entity_id
_entity_poly.type
_entity_poly.pdbx_seq_one_letter_code
_entity_poly.pdbx_strand_id
1 'polypeptide(L)'
;MSNDNASSAGMNRVPKGVRTGGQFAATAHAEPTVSLATQRLNELTSAEEVMEISYSSTKVWRRRYNQAEKSLVKDEDDIAQETMLQFLEAMNRGNKVTDYKQWLASTAANQTVRATETVFRAEDRRAYVIFEKQREEIEAKIGRPMTQREKTALEQKVRDEWHDPRHKPSKDFMIARTFDRSLDAPHGVDGGVESTLGATLVSPETSGHYIEPGSYMDRAHQAMEETGAAHKAEMKRLAWNAIAEGTGVPMSQPGSLSQRQVTKHRGVMENHKNGILGACRAWAVGNDGEATEALFAPFGEIGFEEQEKIVDTLERFGADRAQTMWESAMAIANNKHSKKI
;
A
#
# COMPACT_ATOMS: atom_id res chain seq x y z
N MET A 1 -19.90 27.75 -68.91
CA MET A 1 -18.49 27.68 -69.31
C MET A 1 -17.75 28.63 -68.39
N SER A 2 -17.47 28.29 -67.14
CA SER A 2 -16.50 27.27 -66.68
C SER A 2 -15.07 27.62 -67.13
N ASN A 3 -14.27 28.17 -66.22
CA ASN A 3 -13.08 27.46 -65.74
C ASN A 3 -12.47 28.16 -64.52
N ASP A 4 -12.41 27.38 -63.45
CA ASP A 4 -11.61 27.55 -62.25
C ASP A 4 -10.12 27.58 -62.57
N ASN A 5 -9.33 28.28 -61.74
CA ASN A 5 -7.95 27.87 -61.47
C ASN A 5 -7.59 28.08 -59.99
N ALA A 6 -7.69 26.95 -59.29
CA ALA A 6 -7.03 26.50 -58.06
C ALA A 6 -6.04 27.44 -57.35
N SER A 7 -6.38 27.75 -56.09
CA SER A 7 -5.40 28.00 -55.03
C SER A 7 -5.34 26.76 -54.13
N SER A 8 -4.16 26.16 -54.04
CA SER A 8 -3.85 24.96 -53.27
C SER A 8 -3.74 25.27 -51.78
N ALA A 9 -4.73 24.86 -50.98
CA ALA A 9 -4.59 24.72 -49.53
C ALA A 9 -4.41 23.23 -49.20
N GLY A 10 -3.24 22.86 -48.68
CA GLY A 10 -2.94 21.51 -48.22
C GLY A 10 -3.88 21.11 -47.08
N MET A 11 -4.82 20.21 -47.37
CA MET A 11 -5.65 19.57 -46.35
C MET A 11 -4.82 18.50 -45.63
N ASN A 12 -4.56 18.73 -44.34
CA ASN A 12 -4.08 17.70 -43.42
C ASN A 12 -5.05 16.51 -43.45
N ARG A 13 -4.57 15.35 -43.90
CA ARG A 13 -5.34 14.10 -43.89
C ARG A 13 -5.44 13.59 -42.46
N VAL A 14 -6.64 13.66 -41.87
CA VAL A 14 -6.95 13.00 -40.60
C VAL A 14 -7.07 11.48 -40.84
N PRO A 15 -6.49 10.61 -39.99
CA PRO A 15 -6.60 9.16 -40.13
C PRO A 15 -8.06 8.69 -40.09
N LYS A 16 -8.37 7.71 -40.95
CA LYS A 16 -9.70 7.12 -41.08
C LYS A 16 -10.06 6.35 -39.79
N GLY A 17 -11.03 6.86 -39.02
CA GLY A 17 -11.53 6.19 -37.80
C GLY A 17 -12.00 7.12 -36.67
N VAL A 18 -11.71 8.42 -36.73
CA VAL A 18 -12.14 9.38 -35.69
C VAL A 18 -13.55 9.89 -36.01
N ARG A 19 -14.52 9.58 -35.15
CA ARG A 19 -15.89 10.13 -35.24
C ARG A 19 -15.88 11.63 -34.94
N THR A 20 -15.88 12.46 -35.96
CA THR A 20 -16.08 13.92 -35.83
C THR A 20 -17.55 14.25 -36.01
N GLY A 21 -18.22 14.66 -34.93
CA GLY A 21 -19.57 15.25 -34.99
C GLY A 21 -20.57 14.60 -34.03
N GLY A 22 -20.73 15.18 -32.85
CA GLY A 22 -21.73 14.80 -31.84
C GLY A 22 -21.33 15.32 -30.46
N GLN A 23 -22.28 15.44 -29.53
CA GLN A 23 -22.11 15.93 -28.14
C GLN A 23 -21.08 15.13 -27.28
N PHE A 24 -20.38 14.17 -27.89
CA PHE A 24 -19.33 13.33 -27.31
C PHE A 24 -17.99 13.49 -28.04
N ALA A 25 -17.83 14.49 -28.91
CA ALA A 25 -16.52 14.87 -29.40
C ALA A 25 -15.69 15.32 -28.19
N ALA A 26 -14.55 14.66 -27.96
CA ALA A 26 -13.60 15.06 -26.94
C ALA A 26 -13.25 16.54 -27.20
N THR A 27 -13.75 17.43 -26.34
CA THR A 27 -13.20 18.78 -26.24
C THR A 27 -11.72 18.60 -26.02
N ALA A 28 -10.90 19.03 -26.98
CA ALA A 28 -9.47 19.15 -26.79
C ALA A 28 -9.29 20.08 -25.58
N HIS A 29 -9.03 19.49 -24.42
CA HIS A 29 -8.76 20.22 -23.21
C HIS A 29 -7.45 20.94 -23.46
N ALA A 30 -7.51 22.27 -23.56
CA ALA A 30 -6.31 23.10 -23.55
C ALA A 30 -5.51 22.72 -22.31
N GLU A 31 -4.25 22.37 -22.53
CA GLU A 31 -3.35 22.05 -21.42
C GLU A 31 -3.38 23.19 -20.41
N PRO A 32 -3.51 22.88 -19.11
CA PRO A 32 -3.61 23.87 -18.06
C PRO A 32 -2.28 24.62 -17.97
N THR A 33 -2.19 25.78 -18.61
CA THR A 33 -1.06 26.69 -18.40
C THR A 33 -1.25 27.35 -17.04
N VAL A 34 -0.23 27.23 -16.17
CA VAL A 34 -0.15 27.85 -14.84
C VAL A 34 -0.58 29.32 -14.87
N SER A 35 -0.33 30.01 -15.99
CA SER A 35 -0.73 31.38 -16.29
C SER A 35 -2.20 31.73 -16.04
N LEU A 36 -3.15 30.83 -16.35
CA LEU A 36 -4.59 31.14 -16.24
C LEU A 36 -5.07 31.13 -14.78
N ALA A 37 -4.53 30.21 -13.98
CA ALA A 37 -4.82 30.12 -12.55
C ALA A 37 -4.26 31.34 -11.82
N THR A 38 -3.05 31.79 -12.15
CA THR A 38 -2.44 32.99 -11.55
C THR A 38 -3.22 34.27 -11.91
N GLN A 39 -3.69 34.39 -13.15
CA GLN A 39 -4.49 35.54 -13.58
C GLN A 39 -5.83 35.62 -12.84
N ARG A 40 -6.56 34.49 -12.75
CA ARG A 40 -7.83 34.44 -12.01
C ARG A 40 -7.66 34.59 -10.50
N LEU A 41 -6.54 34.14 -9.95
CA LEU A 41 -6.20 34.34 -8.54
C LEU A 41 -6.03 35.83 -8.26
N ASN A 42 -5.20 36.52 -9.07
CA ASN A 42 -4.94 37.95 -8.94
C ASN A 42 -6.20 38.82 -9.09
N GLU A 43 -7.23 38.34 -9.80
CA GLU A 43 -8.54 39.00 -9.89
C GLU A 43 -9.36 38.92 -8.60
N LEU A 44 -9.13 37.90 -7.76
CA LEU A 44 -9.92 37.63 -6.55
C LEU A 44 -9.19 38.01 -5.26
N THR A 45 -7.88 37.77 -5.15
CA THR A 45 -7.10 37.92 -3.91
C THR A 45 -5.59 37.80 -4.18
N SER A 46 -4.77 38.08 -3.16
CA SER A 46 -3.32 37.87 -3.21
C SER A 46 -2.93 36.46 -2.78
N ALA A 47 -1.76 35.97 -3.21
CA ALA A 47 -1.24 34.68 -2.76
C ALA A 47 -1.00 34.65 -1.23
N GLU A 48 -0.65 35.79 -0.64
CA GLU A 48 -0.44 35.93 0.80
C GLU A 48 -1.74 35.75 1.60
N GLU A 49 -2.83 36.36 1.15
CA GLU A 49 -4.14 36.23 1.81
C GLU A 49 -4.69 34.79 1.71
N VAL A 50 -4.44 34.09 0.59
CA VAL A 50 -4.80 32.66 0.46
C VAL A 50 -4.00 31.79 1.42
N MET A 51 -2.70 32.05 1.57
CA MET A 51 -1.86 31.36 2.57
C MET A 51 -2.42 31.58 3.98
N GLU A 52 -2.63 32.85 4.36
CA GLU A 52 -3.09 33.20 5.71
C GLU A 52 -4.43 32.55 6.06
N ILE A 53 -5.40 32.55 5.13
CA ILE A 53 -6.71 31.92 5.32
C ILE A 53 -6.59 30.41 5.42
N SER A 54 -5.77 29.76 4.58
CA SER A 54 -5.53 28.33 4.67
C SER A 54 -4.92 27.95 6.03
N TYR A 55 -3.87 28.66 6.46
CA TYR A 55 -3.22 28.40 7.74
C TYR A 55 -4.14 28.62 8.94
N SER A 56 -4.84 29.76 8.99
CA SER A 56 -5.75 30.07 10.09
C SER A 56 -6.93 29.10 10.15
N SER A 57 -7.49 28.72 9.00
CA SER A 57 -8.57 27.73 8.92
C SER A 57 -8.11 26.35 9.36
N THR A 58 -6.95 25.89 8.88
CA THR A 58 -6.36 24.61 9.29
C THR A 58 -6.15 24.56 10.80
N LYS A 59 -5.60 25.62 11.41
CA LYS A 59 -5.43 25.70 12.89
C LYS A 59 -6.75 25.56 13.64
N VAL A 60 -7.80 26.25 13.19
CA VAL A 60 -9.13 26.18 13.81
C VAL A 60 -9.70 24.77 13.71
N TRP A 61 -9.65 24.15 12.53
CA TRP A 61 -10.19 22.81 12.31
C TRP A 61 -9.35 21.72 12.99
N ARG A 62 -8.03 21.85 13.03
CA ARG A 62 -7.12 20.95 13.76
C ARG A 62 -7.44 20.93 15.24
N ARG A 63 -7.67 22.11 15.85
CA ARG A 63 -8.12 22.24 17.25
C ARG A 63 -9.51 21.65 17.45
N ARG A 64 -10.45 21.96 16.55
CA ARG A 64 -11.84 21.50 16.64
C ARG A 64 -11.98 19.98 16.53
N TYR A 65 -11.15 19.32 15.73
CA TYR A 65 -11.16 17.86 15.55
C TYR A 65 -10.19 17.11 16.48
N ASN A 66 -9.50 17.83 17.37
CA ASN A 66 -8.43 17.33 18.26
C ASN A 66 -7.38 16.50 17.50
N GLN A 67 -6.84 17.04 16.41
CA GLN A 67 -5.96 16.28 15.51
C GLN A 67 -4.50 16.26 15.92
N ALA A 68 -4.08 17.15 16.84
CA ALA A 68 -2.71 17.18 17.36
C ALA A 68 -2.30 15.83 17.98
N GLU A 69 -3.28 15.05 18.47
CA GLU A 69 -3.05 13.73 19.08
C GLU A 69 -3.35 12.55 18.14
N LYS A 70 -3.93 12.78 16.94
CA LYS A 70 -4.52 11.72 16.10
C LYS A 70 -3.79 11.41 14.80
N SER A 71 -3.03 12.36 14.25
CA SER A 71 -2.24 12.16 13.04
C SER A 71 -0.79 12.54 13.31
N LEU A 72 0.10 11.55 13.20
CA LEU A 72 1.56 11.72 13.35
C LEU A 72 2.25 12.09 12.03
N VAL A 73 1.54 11.98 10.90
CA VAL A 73 2.16 11.98 9.57
C VAL A 73 1.97 13.29 8.81
N LYS A 74 0.91 14.06 9.10
CA LYS A 74 0.65 15.35 8.44
C LYS A 74 0.64 16.48 9.45
N ASP A 75 1.53 17.45 9.26
CA ASP A 75 1.58 18.65 10.08
C ASP A 75 0.57 19.72 9.62
N GLU A 76 0.54 20.87 10.31
CA GLU A 76 -0.34 21.98 9.94
C GLU A 76 0.00 22.57 8.57
N ASP A 77 1.27 22.53 8.20
CA ASP A 77 1.81 23.16 7.01
C ASP A 77 1.46 22.30 5.79
N ASP A 78 1.55 20.98 5.90
CA ASP A 78 1.14 20.00 4.89
C ASP A 78 -0.34 20.16 4.54
N ILE A 79 -1.21 20.25 5.55
CA ILE A 79 -2.66 20.39 5.34
C ILE A 79 -2.99 21.76 4.73
N ALA A 80 -2.30 22.82 5.15
CA ALA A 80 -2.48 24.15 4.57
C ALA A 80 -2.02 24.20 3.10
N GLN A 81 -0.88 23.59 2.77
CA GLN A 81 -0.35 23.51 1.41
C GLN A 81 -1.27 22.68 0.49
N GLU A 82 -1.76 21.54 0.95
CA GLU A 82 -2.69 20.70 0.18
C GLU A 82 -4.04 21.42 -0.05
N THR A 83 -4.51 22.19 0.94
CA THR A 83 -5.69 23.05 0.81
C THR A 83 -5.50 24.11 -0.28
N MET A 84 -4.33 24.75 -0.32
CA MET A 84 -4.00 25.75 -1.35
C MET A 84 -3.95 25.13 -2.75
N LEU A 85 -3.27 23.99 -2.91
CA LEU A 85 -3.17 23.28 -4.18
C LEU A 85 -4.55 22.93 -4.72
N GLN A 86 -5.43 22.39 -3.88
CA GLN A 86 -6.77 22.01 -4.30
C GLN A 86 -7.63 23.21 -4.70
N PHE A 87 -7.48 24.34 -4.01
CA PHE A 87 -8.15 25.58 -4.38
C PHE A 87 -7.66 26.11 -5.74
N LEU A 88 -6.36 26.14 -5.97
CA LEU A 88 -5.76 26.57 -7.23
C LEU A 88 -6.14 25.65 -8.40
N GLU A 89 -6.20 24.35 -8.18
CA GLU A 89 -6.72 23.40 -9.18
C GLU A 89 -8.18 23.67 -9.54
N ALA A 90 -9.03 23.92 -8.55
CA ALA A 90 -10.45 24.21 -8.77
C ALA A 90 -10.64 25.52 -9.57
N MET A 91 -9.80 26.53 -9.29
CA MET A 91 -9.72 27.79 -10.03
C MET A 91 -9.30 27.59 -11.48
N ASN A 92 -8.31 26.72 -11.70
CA ASN A 92 -7.82 26.37 -13.02
C ASN A 92 -8.90 25.67 -13.86
N ARG A 93 -9.66 24.76 -13.23
CA ARG A 93 -10.81 24.06 -13.84
C ARG A 93 -11.99 24.99 -14.19
N GLY A 94 -11.95 26.26 -13.79
CA GLY A 94 -12.95 27.27 -14.15
C GLY A 94 -14.22 27.25 -13.30
N ASN A 95 -14.12 26.71 -12.08
CA ASN A 95 -15.24 26.77 -11.14
C ASN A 95 -15.52 28.21 -10.71
N LYS A 96 -16.79 28.60 -10.71
CA LYS A 96 -17.21 29.92 -10.23
C LYS A 96 -17.09 29.98 -8.70
N VAL A 97 -16.25 30.88 -8.21
CA VAL A 97 -16.14 31.17 -6.78
C VAL A 97 -17.08 32.33 -6.44
N THR A 98 -18.06 32.10 -5.56
CA THR A 98 -18.91 33.17 -5.02
C THR A 98 -18.34 33.77 -3.74
N ASP A 99 -17.78 32.94 -2.87
CA ASP A 99 -17.06 33.32 -1.66
C ASP A 99 -15.81 32.45 -1.51
N TYR A 100 -14.64 33.04 -1.77
CA TYR A 100 -13.38 32.31 -1.75
C TYR A 100 -12.91 31.98 -0.33
N LYS A 101 -13.25 32.81 0.67
CA LYS A 101 -12.85 32.60 2.07
C LYS A 101 -13.60 31.40 2.64
N GLN A 102 -14.92 31.35 2.41
CA GLN A 102 -15.74 30.22 2.82
C GLN A 102 -15.31 28.92 2.12
N TRP A 103 -14.94 29.00 0.84
CA TRP A 103 -14.44 27.84 0.12
C TRP A 103 -13.11 27.35 0.69
N LEU A 104 -12.11 28.22 0.86
CA LEU A 104 -10.84 27.85 1.48
C LEU A 104 -11.03 27.21 2.87
N ALA A 105 -11.88 27.81 3.72
CA ALA A 105 -12.18 27.26 5.04
C ALA A 105 -12.86 25.87 4.97
N SER A 106 -13.72 25.64 3.98
CA SER A 106 -14.38 24.35 3.75
C SER A 106 -13.42 23.30 3.18
N THR A 107 -12.51 23.70 2.31
CA THR A 107 -11.44 22.85 1.77
C THR A 107 -10.47 22.45 2.88
N ALA A 108 -10.08 23.39 3.75
CA ALA A 108 -9.26 23.12 4.93
C ALA A 108 -9.95 22.13 5.88
N ALA A 109 -11.26 22.28 6.11
CA ALA A 109 -12.05 21.32 6.92
C ALA A 109 -12.04 19.91 6.32
N ASN A 110 -12.17 19.80 5.00
CA ASN A 110 -12.14 18.51 4.31
C ASN A 110 -10.76 17.87 4.33
N GLN A 111 -9.70 18.68 4.15
CA GLN A 111 -8.32 18.19 4.14
C GLN A 111 -7.84 17.79 5.53
N THR A 112 -8.16 18.59 6.55
CA THR A 112 -7.93 18.20 7.95
C THR A 112 -8.59 16.87 8.26
N VAL A 113 -9.85 16.66 7.89
CA VAL A 113 -10.55 15.38 8.06
C VAL A 113 -9.86 14.22 7.32
N ARG A 114 -9.47 14.42 6.06
CA ARG A 114 -8.81 13.38 5.24
C ARG A 114 -7.42 13.04 5.77
N ALA A 115 -6.69 14.02 6.29
CA ALA A 115 -5.37 13.83 6.88
C ALA A 115 -5.39 12.97 8.16
N THR A 116 -6.56 12.79 8.78
CA THR A 116 -6.76 11.94 9.96
C THR A 116 -7.40 10.58 9.67
N GLU A 117 -7.99 10.39 8.48
CA GLU A 117 -8.79 9.20 8.18
C GLU A 117 -8.10 8.40 7.06
N THR A 118 -7.25 7.44 7.42
CA THR A 118 -6.76 6.40 6.50
C THR A 118 -7.96 5.60 5.98
N VAL A 119 -8.37 5.87 4.73
CA VAL A 119 -9.33 5.09 3.93
C VAL A 119 -10.60 4.67 4.71
N PHE A 120 -11.21 5.59 5.46
CA PHE A 120 -12.53 5.34 6.02
C PHE A 120 -13.57 5.44 4.89
N ARG A 121 -14.34 4.37 4.66
CA ARG A 121 -15.41 4.42 3.65
C ARG A 121 -16.46 5.42 4.08
N ALA A 122 -17.04 6.17 3.13
CA ALA A 122 -18.06 7.17 3.43
C ALA A 122 -19.28 6.55 4.13
N GLU A 123 -19.59 5.29 3.80
CA GLU A 123 -20.62 4.47 4.41
C GLU A 123 -20.31 4.14 5.87
N ASP A 124 -19.07 3.76 6.18
CA ASP A 124 -18.62 3.46 7.54
C ASP A 124 -18.71 4.69 8.44
N ARG A 125 -18.40 5.87 7.89
CA ARG A 125 -18.51 7.14 8.61
C ARG A 125 -19.94 7.49 8.97
N ARG A 126 -20.86 7.35 8.01
CA ARG A 126 -22.29 7.60 8.24
C ARG A 126 -22.84 6.62 9.27
N ALA A 127 -22.41 5.36 9.22
CA ALA A 127 -22.81 4.34 10.19
C ALA A 127 -22.31 4.67 11.59
N TYR A 128 -21.06 5.13 11.71
CA TYR A 128 -20.50 5.56 13.00
C TYR A 128 -21.27 6.71 13.63
N VAL A 129 -21.64 7.74 12.85
CA VAL A 129 -22.45 8.87 13.36
C VAL A 129 -23.83 8.41 13.84
N ILE A 130 -24.48 7.52 13.09
CA ILE A 130 -25.79 6.96 13.48
C ILE A 130 -25.64 6.12 14.75
N PHE A 131 -24.59 5.31 14.84
CA PHE A 131 -24.28 4.50 16.01
C PHE A 131 -24.05 5.36 17.25
N GLU A 132 -23.22 6.41 17.18
CA GLU A 132 -22.95 7.30 18.32
C GLU A 132 -24.22 7.98 18.82
N LYS A 133 -25.05 8.50 17.91
CA LYS A 133 -26.32 9.11 18.27
C LYS A 133 -27.26 8.12 18.98
N GLN A 134 -27.38 6.91 18.45
CA GLN A 134 -28.20 5.87 19.07
C GLN A 134 -27.62 5.41 20.42
N ARG A 135 -26.28 5.35 20.55
CA ARG A 135 -25.59 5.03 21.79
C ARG A 135 -25.91 6.08 22.85
N GLU A 136 -25.75 7.36 22.54
CA GLU A 136 -26.08 8.47 23.45
C GLU A 136 -27.54 8.44 23.89
N GLU A 137 -28.48 8.19 22.98
CA GLU A 137 -29.91 8.07 23.31
C GLU A 137 -30.20 6.88 24.23
N ILE A 138 -29.51 5.75 24.05
CA ILE A 138 -29.67 4.57 24.89
C ILE A 138 -29.00 4.77 26.25
N GLU A 139 -27.80 5.34 26.29
CA GLU A 139 -27.07 5.66 27.52
C GLU A 139 -27.84 6.70 28.36
N ALA A 140 -28.45 7.70 27.72
CA ALA A 140 -29.32 8.67 28.39
C ALA A 140 -30.59 8.03 28.98
N LYS A 141 -31.15 7.00 28.32
CA LYS A 141 -32.34 6.28 28.80
C LYS A 141 -32.05 5.30 29.94
N ILE A 142 -30.92 4.59 29.86
CA ILE A 142 -30.54 3.57 30.84
C ILE A 142 -29.80 4.19 32.03
N GLY A 143 -29.21 5.38 31.87
CA GLY A 143 -28.48 6.09 32.93
C GLY A 143 -27.14 5.45 33.28
N ARG A 144 -26.62 4.55 32.42
CA ARG A 144 -25.31 3.93 32.52
C ARG A 144 -24.67 3.82 31.14
N PRO A 145 -23.33 3.77 31.05
CA PRO A 145 -22.66 3.47 29.78
C PRO A 145 -23.04 2.08 29.26
N MET A 146 -23.14 1.95 27.94
CA MET A 146 -23.42 0.66 27.28
C MET A 146 -22.23 -0.29 27.41
N THR A 147 -22.53 -1.55 27.69
CA THR A 147 -21.52 -2.63 27.72
C THR A 147 -21.08 -3.00 26.30
N GLN A 148 -19.92 -3.64 26.15
CA GLN A 148 -19.38 -4.03 24.84
C GLN A 148 -20.33 -4.93 24.04
N ARG A 149 -21.05 -5.83 24.71
CA ARG A 149 -22.05 -6.71 24.06
C ARG A 149 -23.22 -5.91 23.50
N GLU A 150 -23.69 -4.91 24.24
CA GLU A 150 -24.77 -4.01 23.80
C GLU A 150 -24.32 -3.14 22.62
N LYS A 151 -23.05 -2.70 22.61
CA LYS A 151 -22.44 -1.97 21.49
C LYS A 151 -22.37 -2.83 20.23
N THR A 152 -21.90 -4.07 20.31
CA THR A 152 -21.86 -4.99 19.15
C THR A 152 -23.26 -5.32 18.64
N ALA A 153 -24.26 -5.44 19.52
CA ALA A 153 -25.65 -5.63 19.11
C ALA A 153 -26.21 -4.40 18.37
N LEU A 154 -25.86 -3.19 18.84
CA LEU A 154 -26.23 -1.94 18.18
C LEU A 154 -25.53 -1.77 16.84
N GLU A 155 -24.25 -2.13 16.74
CA GLU A 155 -23.48 -2.16 15.49
C GLU A 155 -24.16 -3.05 14.44
N GLN A 156 -24.54 -4.27 14.82
CA GLN A 156 -25.24 -5.20 13.93
C GLN A 156 -26.61 -4.63 13.50
N LYS A 157 -27.36 -4.02 14.42
CA LYS A 157 -28.64 -3.37 14.13
C LYS A 157 -28.48 -2.25 13.08
N VAL A 158 -27.49 -1.37 13.23
CA VAL A 158 -27.21 -0.28 12.27
C VAL A 158 -26.88 -0.82 10.87
N ARG A 159 -26.21 -1.97 10.78
CA ARG A 159 -25.88 -2.63 9.49
C ARG A 159 -27.08 -3.33 8.86
N ASP A 160 -27.98 -3.87 9.68
CA ASP A 160 -29.19 -4.55 9.21
C ASP A 160 -30.26 -3.56 8.74
N GLU A 161 -30.38 -2.41 9.42
CA GLU A 161 -31.27 -1.30 9.06
C GLU A 161 -30.69 -0.39 7.96
N TRP A 162 -29.55 -0.75 7.35
CA TRP A 162 -28.90 0.10 6.36
C TRP A 162 -29.68 0.20 5.05
N HIS A 163 -29.92 1.43 4.62
CA HIS A 163 -30.75 1.76 3.44
C HIS A 163 -30.29 1.15 2.11
N ASP A 164 -28.97 0.91 1.91
CA ASP A 164 -28.43 0.30 0.69
C ASP A 164 -27.80 -1.08 0.97
N PRO A 165 -28.43 -2.18 0.52
CA PRO A 165 -27.90 -3.53 0.70
C PRO A 165 -26.56 -3.80 0.00
N ARG A 166 -26.21 -3.03 -1.05
CA ARG A 166 -24.96 -3.21 -1.81
C ARG A 166 -23.79 -2.44 -1.22
N HIS A 167 -24.07 -1.30 -0.59
CA HIS A 167 -23.06 -0.43 0.05
C HIS A 167 -23.23 -0.45 1.56
N LYS A 168 -23.22 -1.65 2.15
CA LYS A 168 -23.30 -1.82 3.60
C LYS A 168 -21.99 -1.40 4.28
N PRO A 169 -22.07 -0.80 5.48
CA PRO A 169 -20.91 -0.55 6.31
C PRO A 169 -20.15 -1.85 6.62
N SER A 170 -18.85 -1.72 6.80
CA SER A 170 -17.94 -2.77 7.26
C SER A 170 -18.43 -3.42 8.55
N LYS A 171 -18.03 -4.67 8.80
CA LYS A 171 -18.41 -5.40 10.01
C LYS A 171 -17.86 -4.80 11.30
N ASP A 172 -16.75 -4.09 11.17
CA ASP A 172 -16.01 -3.53 12.29
C ASP A 172 -15.84 -2.02 12.07
N PHE A 173 -16.91 -1.31 11.67
CA PHE A 173 -16.83 0.13 11.44
C PHE A 173 -16.63 0.91 12.75
N MET A 174 -16.89 0.29 13.91
CA MET A 174 -16.60 0.86 15.23
C MET A 174 -15.10 0.82 15.57
N ILE A 175 -14.36 -0.16 15.05
CA ILE A 175 -12.93 -0.27 15.31
C ILE A 175 -12.25 0.80 14.47
N ALA A 176 -11.75 1.85 15.14
CA ALA A 176 -10.82 2.79 14.53
C ALA A 176 -9.67 1.98 13.94
N ARG A 177 -9.70 1.76 12.63
CA ARG A 177 -8.59 1.16 11.91
C ARG A 177 -7.48 2.19 11.99
N THR A 178 -6.46 1.82 12.77
CA THR A 178 -5.21 2.54 13.01
C THR A 178 -5.33 3.84 13.79
N PHE A 179 -4.92 3.80 15.06
CA PHE A 179 -4.07 4.87 15.57
C PHE A 179 -2.65 4.44 15.23
N ASP A 180 -1.96 5.21 14.39
CA ASP A 180 -0.52 5.09 14.30
C ASP A 180 0.01 5.51 15.67
N ARG A 181 0.51 4.57 16.46
CA ARG A 181 1.21 4.87 17.70
C ARG A 181 2.69 4.79 17.37
N SER A 182 3.42 5.88 17.61
CA SER A 182 4.87 5.85 17.48
C SER A 182 5.42 4.68 18.30
N LEU A 183 6.37 3.94 17.71
CA LEU A 183 7.11 2.91 18.44
C LEU A 183 7.82 3.50 19.65
N ASP A 184 8.17 4.79 19.59
CA ASP A 184 8.82 5.54 20.66
C ASP A 184 7.83 6.14 21.67
N ALA A 185 6.52 5.95 21.48
CA ALA A 185 5.55 6.39 22.45
C ALA A 185 5.70 5.55 23.74
N PRO A 186 5.78 6.18 24.92
CA PRO A 186 5.91 5.45 26.17
C PRO A 186 4.71 4.51 26.35
N HIS A 187 4.99 3.27 26.74
CA HIS A 187 4.01 2.22 26.95
C HIS A 187 4.20 1.60 28.34
N GLY A 188 3.28 1.91 29.26
CA GLY A 188 3.24 1.35 30.60
C GLY A 188 2.13 2.01 31.42
N VAL A 189 1.30 1.19 32.06
CA VAL A 189 0.42 1.61 33.15
C VAL A 189 1.23 1.33 34.41
N ASP A 190 1.40 2.33 35.27
CA ASP A 190 2.11 2.27 36.55
C ASP A 190 3.63 2.53 36.51
N GLY A 191 3.99 3.82 36.49
CA GLY A 191 4.95 4.39 37.45
C GLY A 191 6.38 3.85 37.52
N GLY A 192 6.86 3.06 36.57
CA GLY A 192 8.22 2.54 36.60
C GLY A 192 8.64 1.99 35.25
N VAL A 193 9.63 2.65 34.65
CA VAL A 193 10.25 2.36 33.35
C VAL A 193 9.45 2.88 32.15
N GLU A 194 9.91 4.00 31.57
CA GLU A 194 9.52 4.49 30.24
C GLU A 194 10.00 3.51 29.16
N SER A 195 9.38 2.33 29.09
CA SER A 195 9.63 1.39 28.00
C SER A 195 8.77 1.81 26.81
N THR A 196 9.41 2.05 25.67
CA THR A 196 8.72 2.28 24.41
C THR A 196 8.42 0.93 23.74
N LEU A 197 7.39 0.84 22.90
CA LEU A 197 7.14 -0.39 22.13
C LEU A 197 8.36 -0.75 21.25
N GLY A 198 9.12 0.26 20.80
CA GLY A 198 10.40 0.12 20.10
C GLY A 198 11.47 -0.58 20.94
N ALA A 199 11.52 -0.36 22.26
CA ALA A 199 12.49 -1.01 23.14
C ALA A 199 12.25 -2.53 23.28
N THR A 200 11.02 -2.99 23.04
CA THR A 200 10.70 -4.44 23.03
C THR A 200 11.00 -5.12 21.69
N LEU A 201 11.18 -4.32 20.63
CA LEU A 201 11.68 -4.79 19.35
C LEU A 201 13.21 -4.86 19.43
N VAL A 202 13.72 -5.99 19.91
CA VAL A 202 15.14 -6.31 19.77
C VAL A 202 15.42 -6.39 18.28
N SER A 203 16.07 -5.35 17.75
CA SER A 203 16.74 -5.47 16.46
C SER A 203 17.73 -6.63 16.62
N PRO A 204 17.68 -7.69 15.79
CA PRO A 204 18.82 -8.59 15.76
C PRO A 204 20.03 -7.71 15.47
N GLU A 205 21.07 -7.84 16.30
CA GLU A 205 22.36 -7.18 16.10
C GLU A 205 23.00 -7.78 14.85
N THR A 206 22.47 -7.44 13.69
CA THR A 206 23.06 -7.78 12.41
C THR A 206 23.26 -6.46 11.71
N SER A 207 24.53 -6.10 11.58
CA SER A 207 25.08 -5.02 10.77
C SER A 207 24.14 -4.61 9.64
N GLY A 208 23.81 -3.33 9.55
CA GLY A 208 23.18 -2.77 8.36
C GLY A 208 24.05 -3.09 7.15
N HIS A 209 23.69 -4.14 6.41
CA HIS A 209 24.32 -4.48 5.16
C HIS A 209 23.93 -3.39 4.17
N TYR A 210 24.93 -2.66 3.68
CA TYR A 210 24.76 -1.76 2.55
C TYR A 210 24.20 -2.58 1.39
N ILE A 211 22.96 -2.28 0.99
CA ILE A 211 22.32 -2.93 -0.15
C ILE A 211 22.92 -2.28 -1.40
N GLU A 212 23.75 -3.03 -2.13
CA GLU A 212 24.34 -2.54 -3.37
C GLU A 212 23.26 -2.32 -4.46
N PRO A 213 23.29 -1.22 -5.21
CA PRO A 213 22.36 -1.00 -6.33
C PRO A 213 22.42 -2.17 -7.34
N GLY A 214 21.28 -2.79 -7.61
CA GLY A 214 21.16 -3.97 -8.48
C GLY A 214 21.20 -5.34 -7.79
N SER A 215 21.43 -5.37 -6.48
CA SER A 215 21.28 -6.52 -5.56
C SER A 215 19.91 -7.20 -5.67
N TYR A 216 19.78 -8.48 -5.29
CA TYR A 216 18.48 -9.13 -5.21
C TYR A 216 17.60 -8.51 -4.10
N MET A 217 18.21 -7.98 -3.03
CA MET A 217 17.52 -7.19 -2.02
C MET A 217 17.06 -5.84 -2.60
N ASP A 218 17.90 -5.15 -3.38
CA ASP A 218 17.52 -3.89 -4.05
C ASP A 218 16.37 -4.12 -5.04
N ARG A 219 16.43 -5.19 -5.85
CA ARG A 219 15.34 -5.56 -6.77
C ARG A 219 14.07 -5.98 -6.04
N ALA A 220 14.19 -6.61 -4.87
CA ALA A 220 13.03 -6.90 -4.03
C ALA A 220 12.44 -5.61 -3.45
N HIS A 221 13.26 -4.65 -3.01
CA HIS A 221 12.82 -3.35 -2.53
C HIS A 221 12.19 -2.49 -3.65
N GLN A 222 12.80 -2.46 -4.83
CA GLN A 222 12.25 -1.77 -5.99
C GLN A 222 10.95 -2.42 -6.46
N ALA A 223 10.87 -3.76 -6.42
CA ALA A 223 9.60 -4.44 -6.58
C ALA A 223 8.61 -3.93 -5.53
N MET A 224 8.95 -3.89 -4.23
CA MET A 224 8.07 -3.42 -3.13
C MET A 224 7.37 -2.07 -3.40
N GLU A 225 8.01 -1.14 -4.10
CA GLU A 225 7.45 0.18 -4.41
C GLU A 225 6.38 0.16 -5.53
N GLU A 226 6.31 -0.88 -6.37
CA GLU A 226 5.38 -0.97 -7.50
C GLU A 226 4.07 -1.73 -7.14
N THR A 227 2.95 -1.03 -6.97
CA THR A 227 1.68 -1.62 -6.49
C THR A 227 1.07 -2.71 -7.40
N GLY A 228 0.86 -3.95 -6.91
CA GLY A 228 0.08 -4.97 -7.64
C GLY A 228 -0.01 -6.40 -7.03
N ALA A 229 -0.70 -7.32 -7.72
CA ALA A 229 -0.76 -8.76 -7.36
C ALA A 229 0.31 -9.61 -8.09
N ALA A 230 0.70 -9.19 -9.31
CA ALA A 230 1.85 -9.75 -10.02
C ALA A 230 3.17 -9.54 -9.23
N HIS A 231 3.21 -8.44 -8.48
CA HIS A 231 4.25 -8.02 -7.56
C HIS A 231 4.52 -8.99 -6.40
N LYS A 232 3.47 -9.48 -5.71
CA LYS A 232 3.65 -10.48 -4.63
C LYS A 232 4.26 -11.78 -5.14
N ALA A 233 3.96 -12.15 -6.39
CA ALA A 233 4.55 -13.33 -7.01
C ALA A 233 6.02 -13.12 -7.38
N GLU A 234 6.40 -11.91 -7.79
CA GLU A 234 7.79 -11.53 -8.06
C GLU A 234 8.63 -11.43 -6.79
N MET A 235 8.09 -10.85 -5.72
CA MET A 235 8.71 -10.84 -4.40
C MET A 235 8.96 -12.24 -3.87
N LYS A 236 7.94 -13.10 -3.91
CA LYS A 236 8.07 -14.51 -3.52
C LYS A 236 9.06 -15.27 -4.41
N ARG A 237 9.27 -14.83 -5.65
CA ARG A 237 10.29 -15.40 -6.52
C ARG A 237 11.68 -15.01 -6.01
N LEU A 238 11.95 -13.75 -5.72
CA LEU A 238 13.29 -13.25 -5.37
C LEU A 238 13.71 -13.49 -3.91
N ALA A 239 12.79 -13.87 -3.03
CA ALA A 239 13.00 -13.98 -1.59
C ALA A 239 14.23 -14.83 -1.17
N TRP A 240 14.45 -15.99 -1.79
CA TRP A 240 15.61 -16.83 -1.45
C TRP A 240 16.94 -16.14 -1.76
N ASN A 241 17.12 -15.65 -2.99
CA ASN A 241 18.39 -15.04 -3.38
C ASN A 241 18.66 -13.74 -2.60
N ALA A 242 17.62 -13.01 -2.22
CA ALA A 242 17.73 -11.84 -1.35
C ALA A 242 18.26 -12.20 0.06
N ILE A 243 17.76 -13.28 0.65
CA ILE A 243 18.24 -13.80 1.94
C ILE A 243 19.65 -14.38 1.79
N ALA A 244 19.90 -15.14 0.72
CA ALA A 244 21.18 -15.77 0.44
C ALA A 244 22.31 -14.73 0.31
N GLU A 245 22.03 -13.61 -0.35
CA GLU A 245 22.94 -12.47 -0.47
C GLU A 245 23.26 -11.83 0.89
N GLY A 246 22.26 -11.66 1.76
CA GLY A 246 22.46 -11.08 3.10
C GLY A 246 23.11 -12.04 4.13
N THR A 247 23.07 -13.35 3.90
CA THR A 247 23.54 -14.36 4.86
C THR A 247 24.74 -15.18 4.38
N GLY A 248 25.20 -14.98 3.15
CA GLY A 248 26.32 -15.71 2.56
C GLY A 248 26.00 -17.19 2.28
N VAL A 249 24.72 -17.51 2.10
CA VAL A 249 24.23 -18.85 1.72
C VAL A 249 24.27 -18.96 0.18
N PRO A 250 24.45 -20.16 -0.40
CA PRO A 250 24.42 -20.33 -1.85
C PRO A 250 23.14 -19.79 -2.51
N MET A 251 23.32 -19.02 -3.58
CA MET A 251 22.21 -18.49 -4.38
C MET A 251 21.65 -19.56 -5.32
N SER A 252 20.34 -19.49 -5.58
CA SER A 252 19.71 -20.30 -6.63
C SER A 252 20.19 -19.84 -8.01
N GLN A 253 20.53 -20.80 -8.86
CA GLN A 253 21.04 -20.53 -10.21
C GLN A 253 19.89 -20.19 -11.17
N PRO A 254 19.76 -18.93 -11.64
CA PRO A 254 18.60 -18.54 -12.44
C PRO A 254 18.55 -19.29 -13.77
N GLY A 255 17.43 -19.97 -14.03
CA GLY A 255 17.21 -20.71 -15.28
C GLY A 255 17.96 -22.04 -15.42
N SER A 256 18.54 -22.58 -14.35
CA SER A 256 19.24 -23.88 -14.34
C SER A 256 18.32 -25.09 -14.58
N LEU A 257 17.03 -24.98 -14.23
CA LEU A 257 16.06 -26.07 -14.29
C LEU A 257 14.98 -25.82 -15.35
N SER A 258 14.60 -26.88 -16.06
CA SER A 258 13.41 -26.88 -16.91
C SER A 258 12.12 -26.98 -16.10
N GLN A 259 11.01 -26.47 -16.64
CA GLN A 259 9.69 -26.60 -16.02
C GLN A 259 9.31 -28.05 -15.67
N ARG A 260 9.76 -29.03 -16.46
CA ARG A 260 9.51 -30.46 -16.21
C ARG A 260 10.28 -30.96 -14.99
N GLN A 261 11.54 -30.54 -14.81
CA GLN A 261 12.33 -30.86 -13.63
C GLN A 261 11.74 -30.19 -12.38
N VAL A 262 11.32 -28.93 -12.48
CA VAL A 262 10.66 -28.22 -11.37
C VAL A 262 9.42 -28.96 -10.86
N THR A 263 8.55 -29.41 -11.77
CA THR A 263 7.36 -30.18 -11.39
C THR A 263 7.72 -31.54 -10.79
N LYS A 264 8.76 -32.22 -11.30
CA LYS A 264 9.25 -33.50 -10.75
C LYS A 264 9.74 -33.31 -9.31
N HIS A 265 10.64 -32.36 -9.06
CA HIS A 265 11.22 -32.12 -7.73
C HIS A 265 10.16 -31.64 -6.73
N ARG A 266 9.19 -30.83 -7.16
CA ARG A 266 8.04 -30.44 -6.32
C ARG A 266 7.22 -31.65 -5.91
N GLY A 267 6.89 -32.54 -6.85
CA GLY A 267 6.16 -33.77 -6.55
C GLY A 267 6.90 -34.71 -5.59
N VAL A 268 8.24 -34.77 -5.67
CA VAL A 268 9.06 -35.54 -4.70
C VAL A 268 8.95 -34.94 -3.30
N MET A 269 9.03 -33.61 -3.18
CA MET A 269 8.95 -32.92 -1.88
C MET A 269 7.56 -32.96 -1.24
N GLU A 270 6.49 -32.83 -2.04
CA GLU A 270 5.11 -32.92 -1.57
C GLU A 270 4.77 -34.33 -1.05
N ASN A 271 5.35 -35.37 -1.64
CA ASN A 271 5.13 -36.76 -1.23
C ASN A 271 6.08 -37.22 -0.10
N HIS A 272 7.10 -36.42 0.25
CA HIS A 272 8.06 -36.78 1.29
C HIS A 272 7.49 -36.53 2.69
N LYS A 273 7.75 -37.45 3.61
CA LYS A 273 7.29 -37.34 5.01
C LYS A 273 7.92 -36.10 5.66
N ASN A 274 7.08 -35.22 6.20
CA ASN A 274 7.47 -33.92 6.78
C ASN A 274 8.03 -32.90 5.77
N GLY A 275 7.77 -33.07 4.47
CA GLY A 275 8.15 -32.12 3.42
C GLY A 275 9.65 -31.78 3.41
N ILE A 276 9.96 -30.51 3.22
CA ILE A 276 11.34 -30.00 3.06
C ILE A 276 12.18 -30.17 4.33
N LEU A 277 11.61 -29.94 5.52
CA LEU A 277 12.34 -30.21 6.77
C LEU A 277 12.61 -31.71 6.97
N GLY A 278 11.70 -32.55 6.47
CA GLY A 278 11.95 -34.00 6.41
C GLY A 278 13.13 -34.35 5.51
N ALA A 279 13.25 -33.69 4.35
CA ALA A 279 14.37 -33.87 3.44
C ALA A 279 15.70 -33.35 4.02
N CYS A 280 15.67 -32.21 4.72
CA CYS A 280 16.81 -31.65 5.46
C CYS A 280 17.33 -32.64 6.52
N ARG A 281 16.43 -33.21 7.32
CA ARG A 281 16.79 -34.23 8.32
C ARG A 281 17.28 -35.53 7.69
N ALA A 282 16.72 -35.92 6.55
CA ALA A 282 17.17 -37.11 5.83
C ALA A 282 18.61 -36.93 5.34
N TRP A 283 18.95 -35.75 4.80
CA TRP A 283 20.31 -35.39 4.43
C TRP A 283 21.26 -35.36 5.64
N ALA A 284 20.85 -34.79 6.78
CA ALA A 284 21.68 -34.71 7.99
C ALA A 284 22.04 -36.10 8.57
N VAL A 285 21.24 -37.13 8.28
CA VAL A 285 21.50 -38.52 8.68
C VAL A 285 22.32 -39.28 7.61
N GLY A 286 22.65 -38.64 6.49
CA GLY A 286 23.43 -39.22 5.39
C GLY A 286 22.61 -40.08 4.43
N ASN A 287 21.29 -39.86 4.34
CA ASN A 287 20.47 -40.55 3.33
C ASN A 287 20.52 -39.80 2.00
N ASP A 288 21.22 -40.36 1.02
CA ASP A 288 21.22 -39.87 -0.36
C ASP A 288 20.06 -40.50 -1.14
N GLY A 289 18.92 -39.80 -1.17
CA GLY A 289 17.71 -40.24 -1.86
C GLY A 289 17.17 -39.18 -2.82
N GLU A 290 16.11 -39.52 -3.56
CA GLU A 290 15.48 -38.58 -4.51
C GLU A 290 15.04 -37.26 -3.85
N ALA A 291 14.74 -37.29 -2.54
CA ALA A 291 14.38 -36.10 -1.76
C ALA A 291 15.58 -35.19 -1.47
N THR A 292 16.79 -35.72 -1.26
CA THR A 292 17.98 -34.89 -1.06
C THR A 292 18.47 -34.31 -2.39
N GLU A 293 18.37 -35.07 -3.49
CA GLU A 293 18.59 -34.54 -4.84
C GLU A 293 17.61 -33.40 -5.17
N ALA A 294 16.31 -33.58 -4.87
CA ALA A 294 15.31 -32.54 -5.07
C ALA A 294 15.51 -31.32 -4.15
N LEU A 295 16.11 -31.48 -2.98
CA LEU A 295 16.39 -30.39 -2.04
C LEU A 295 17.39 -29.40 -2.64
N PHE A 296 18.47 -29.92 -3.22
CA PHE A 296 19.58 -29.12 -3.72
C PHE A 296 19.49 -28.78 -5.21
N ALA A 297 18.54 -29.36 -5.94
CA ALA A 297 18.30 -29.08 -7.36
C ALA A 297 18.29 -27.58 -7.78
N PRO A 298 17.71 -26.63 -7.02
CA PRO A 298 17.74 -25.21 -7.41
C PRO A 298 19.15 -24.57 -7.39
N PHE A 299 20.10 -25.16 -6.66
CA PHE A 299 21.43 -24.60 -6.42
C PHE A 299 22.50 -25.16 -7.35
N GLY A 300 22.21 -26.27 -8.03
CA GLY A 300 23.15 -26.93 -8.94
C GLY A 300 24.17 -27.80 -8.18
N GLU A 301 25.39 -27.88 -8.71
CA GLU A 301 26.48 -28.60 -8.06
C GLU A 301 27.10 -27.72 -6.97
N ILE A 302 26.82 -28.07 -5.71
CA ILE A 302 27.29 -27.36 -4.51
C ILE A 302 28.01 -28.31 -3.56
N GLY A 303 29.02 -27.78 -2.85
CA GLY A 303 29.83 -28.56 -1.91
C GLY A 303 29.08 -28.93 -0.63
N PHE A 304 29.63 -29.86 0.15
CA PHE A 304 29.00 -30.31 1.41
C PHE A 304 28.80 -29.17 2.42
N GLU A 305 29.79 -28.27 2.58
CA GLU A 305 29.69 -27.10 3.46
C GLU A 305 28.60 -26.10 3.01
N GLU A 306 28.33 -26.03 1.72
CA GLU A 306 27.30 -25.18 1.13
C GLU A 306 25.91 -25.80 1.31
N GLN A 307 25.81 -27.12 1.18
CA GLN A 307 24.61 -27.90 1.49
C GLN A 307 24.22 -27.76 2.97
N GLU A 308 25.20 -27.81 3.88
CA GLU A 308 25.01 -27.62 5.31
C GLU A 308 24.42 -26.23 5.62
N LYS A 309 24.97 -25.17 5.02
CA LYS A 309 24.44 -23.80 5.18
C LYS A 309 23.00 -23.66 4.70
N ILE A 310 22.64 -24.31 3.59
CA ILE A 310 21.26 -24.29 3.06
C ILE A 310 20.31 -24.99 4.03
N VAL A 311 20.72 -26.16 4.54
CA VAL A 311 19.93 -26.94 5.50
C VAL A 311 19.74 -26.18 6.81
N ASP A 312 20.81 -25.64 7.39
CA ASP A 312 20.75 -24.82 8.60
C ASP A 312 19.81 -23.62 8.43
N THR A 313 19.86 -22.98 7.26
CA THR A 313 19.02 -21.82 6.94
C THR A 313 17.55 -22.22 6.81
N LEU A 314 17.26 -23.34 6.16
CA LEU A 314 15.89 -23.85 6.03
C LEU A 314 15.31 -24.32 7.38
N GLU A 315 16.13 -24.92 8.25
CA GLU A 315 15.70 -25.35 9.59
C GLU A 315 15.37 -24.15 10.49
N ARG A 316 16.14 -23.06 10.41
CA ARG A 316 15.88 -21.81 11.16
C ARG A 316 14.54 -21.15 10.82
N PHE A 317 14.02 -21.34 9.61
CA PHE A 317 12.76 -20.73 9.19
C PHE A 317 11.50 -21.45 9.71
N GLY A 318 11.61 -22.73 10.10
CA GLY A 318 10.46 -23.56 10.47
C GLY A 318 9.64 -24.03 9.26
N ALA A 319 8.68 -24.95 9.48
CA ALA A 319 8.06 -25.76 8.42
C ALA A 319 7.41 -24.93 7.29
N ASP A 320 6.56 -23.97 7.64
CA ASP A 320 5.76 -23.20 6.66
C ASP A 320 6.62 -22.26 5.82
N ARG A 321 7.64 -21.65 6.44
CA ARG A 321 8.53 -20.70 5.78
C ARG A 321 9.61 -21.40 4.97
N ALA A 322 10.14 -22.53 5.45
CA ALA A 322 11.09 -23.35 4.70
C ALA A 322 10.51 -23.79 3.35
N GLN A 323 9.22 -24.14 3.31
CA GLN A 323 8.55 -24.45 2.06
C GLN A 323 8.47 -23.27 1.11
N THR A 324 8.03 -22.11 1.61
CA THR A 324 7.95 -20.90 0.81
C THR A 324 9.32 -20.46 0.27
N MET A 325 10.37 -20.63 1.07
CA MET A 325 11.75 -20.26 0.72
C MET A 325 12.36 -21.22 -0.32
N TRP A 326 12.13 -22.52 -0.18
CA TRP A 326 12.54 -23.48 -1.20
C TRP A 326 11.77 -23.32 -2.51
N GLU A 327 10.46 -23.01 -2.45
CA GLU A 327 9.65 -22.70 -3.64
C GLU A 327 10.15 -21.42 -4.34
N SER A 328 10.60 -20.42 -3.59
CA SER A 328 11.27 -19.23 -4.11
C SER A 328 12.55 -19.59 -4.87
N ALA A 329 13.43 -20.40 -4.26
CA ALA A 329 14.65 -20.88 -4.91
C ALA A 329 14.35 -21.64 -6.21
N MET A 330 13.35 -22.51 -6.21
CA MET A 330 12.88 -23.25 -7.40
C MET A 330 12.27 -22.34 -8.47
N ALA A 331 11.59 -21.25 -8.08
CA ALA A 331 11.00 -20.29 -9.01
C ALA A 331 12.06 -19.47 -9.75
N ILE A 332 13.18 -19.15 -9.10
CA ILE A 332 14.36 -18.52 -9.73
C ILE A 332 15.06 -19.52 -10.67
N ALA A 333 15.25 -20.76 -10.21
CA ALA A 333 15.90 -21.81 -10.99
C ALA A 333 15.15 -22.17 -12.29
N ASN A 334 13.86 -21.85 -12.39
CA ASN A 334 13.05 -22.19 -13.55
C ASN A 334 13.32 -21.31 -14.79
N ASN A 335 13.74 -21.94 -15.88
CA ASN A 335 14.06 -21.31 -17.16
C ASN A 335 12.88 -20.61 -17.86
N LYS A 336 11.63 -20.91 -17.49
CA LYS A 336 10.45 -20.20 -18.00
C LYS A 336 10.40 -18.75 -17.53
N HIS A 337 11.02 -18.47 -16.38
CA HIS A 337 10.97 -17.17 -15.72
C HIS A 337 12.25 -16.33 -15.92
N SER A 338 13.32 -16.91 -16.47
CA SER A 338 14.55 -16.18 -16.82
C SER A 338 14.40 -15.32 -18.09
N LYS A 339 13.43 -15.62 -18.97
CA LYS A 339 13.14 -14.80 -20.17
C LYS A 339 12.47 -13.45 -19.88
N LYS A 340 12.17 -13.14 -18.62
CA LYS A 340 11.54 -11.88 -18.17
C LYS A 340 12.43 -11.10 -17.19
N ILE A 341 13.68 -11.52 -16.99
CA ILE A 341 14.68 -10.78 -16.21
C ILE A 341 15.47 -9.88 -17.16
#